data_AF-A0A5E7M681-F1
#
_entry.id   AF-A0A5E7M681-F1
#
_cell.length_a   1.000
_cell.length_b   1.000
_cell.length_c   1.000
_cell.angle_alpha   90.00
_cell.angle_beta   90.00
_cell.angle_gamma   90.00
#
_symmetry.space_group_name_H-M   'P 1'
#
loop_
_entity.id
_entity.type
_entity.pdbx_description
1 polymer ?
#
loop_
_entity_poly.entity_id
_entity_poly.type
_entity_poly.pdbx_seq_one_letter_code
_entity_poly.pdbx_strand_id
1 'polypeptide(L)'
;MKATLANFKAVATGPDDLELTPAQVAEVQYPQLKLTTPSGEGVLAMVRERGDLQYWVASGKQVLLLRDGLAVRTVGLGFEGDLDGTRIEAQSPFKQGLHRLPDGYTSQRWIDLYRGYEVGVAVSSRFTRKPMETLRILDKEYAVLRVDEQIEAPAIGLRATNHYWVDPDNGFILQSEQQLTGQLRVKIVQLTSERGAVR
;
A
#
# COMPACT_ATOMS: atom_id res chain seq x y z
N MET A 1 -24.00 -16.36 4.69
CA MET A 1 -22.54 -16.23 4.49
C MET A 1 -21.88 -16.15 5.86
N LYS A 2 -21.27 -17.23 6.35
CA LYS A 2 -20.44 -17.23 7.56
C LYS A 2 -18.99 -17.34 7.10
N ALA A 3 -18.43 -16.24 6.61
CA ALA A 3 -16.98 -16.12 6.50
C ALA A 3 -16.49 -15.71 7.88
N THR A 4 -15.64 -16.52 8.48
CA THR A 4 -15.12 -16.32 9.84
C THR A 4 -14.29 -15.04 9.87
N LEU A 5 -14.87 -13.98 10.43
CA LEU A 5 -14.24 -12.66 10.65
C LEU A 5 -13.08 -12.70 11.67
N ALA A 6 -12.68 -13.89 12.13
CA ALA A 6 -11.84 -14.11 13.31
C ALA A 6 -10.41 -13.55 13.15
N ASN A 7 -9.89 -13.49 11.92
CA ASN A 7 -8.52 -13.07 11.64
C ASN A 7 -8.41 -11.59 11.23
N PHE A 8 -9.53 -10.87 11.12
CA PHE A 8 -9.52 -9.43 10.83
C PHE A 8 -9.37 -8.61 12.11
N LYS A 9 -8.24 -7.95 12.24
CA LYS A 9 -7.98 -7.01 13.35
C LYS A 9 -7.98 -5.58 12.85
N ALA A 10 -8.61 -4.71 13.62
CA ALA A 10 -8.53 -3.28 13.44
C ALA A 10 -7.08 -2.82 13.59
N VAL A 11 -6.73 -1.71 12.95
CA VAL A 11 -5.52 -0.97 13.33
C VAL A 11 -5.78 -0.43 14.73
N ALA A 12 -5.10 -1.01 15.73
CA ALA A 12 -5.24 -0.60 17.12
C ALA A 12 -4.40 0.65 17.38
N THR A 13 -4.79 1.47 18.35
CA THR A 13 -3.94 2.53 18.90
C THR A 13 -3.03 1.93 19.97
N GLY A 14 -1.76 1.73 19.65
CA GLY A 14 -0.76 1.16 20.56
C GLY A 14 0.15 0.13 19.89
N PRO A 15 1.37 -0.09 20.43
CA PRO A 15 2.44 -0.83 19.76
C PRO A 15 2.34 -2.37 19.89
N ASP A 16 1.14 -2.94 19.95
CA ASP A 16 1.04 -4.41 19.97
C ASP A 16 1.49 -4.96 18.60
N ASP A 17 2.64 -5.63 18.59
CA ASP A 17 3.19 -6.25 17.38
C ASP A 17 2.25 -7.35 16.91
N LEU A 18 1.76 -7.21 15.67
CA LEU A 18 0.81 -8.16 15.13
C LEU A 18 1.55 -9.32 14.46
N GLU A 19 1.76 -10.39 15.23
CA GLU A 19 2.25 -11.66 14.68
C GLU A 19 1.08 -12.46 14.08
N LEU A 20 1.23 -12.85 12.80
CA LEU A 20 0.28 -13.69 12.06
C LEU A 20 0.97 -14.97 11.63
N THR A 21 0.29 -16.10 11.78
CA THR A 21 0.78 -17.40 11.31
C THR A 21 0.23 -17.70 9.90
N PRO A 22 0.95 -18.51 9.09
CA PRO A 22 0.43 -18.99 7.80
C PRO A 22 -0.93 -19.69 7.92
N ALA A 23 -1.16 -20.45 8.99
CA ALA A 23 -2.42 -21.15 9.24
C ALA A 23 -3.60 -20.18 9.39
N GLN A 24 -3.43 -19.10 10.16
CA GLN A 24 -4.45 -18.07 10.32
C GLN A 24 -4.76 -17.36 8.99
N VAL A 25 -3.75 -17.06 8.17
CA VAL A 25 -3.98 -16.44 6.87
C VAL A 25 -4.72 -17.40 5.93
N ALA A 26 -4.38 -18.70 5.95
CA ALA A 26 -4.97 -19.72 5.08
C ALA A 26 -6.44 -20.08 5.41
N GLU A 27 -6.90 -19.80 6.63
CA GLU A 27 -8.30 -20.04 7.05
C GLU A 27 -9.32 -19.10 6.39
N VAL A 28 -8.85 -18.01 5.76
CA VAL A 28 -9.71 -16.96 5.19
C VAL A 28 -9.66 -17.02 3.67
N GLN A 29 -10.84 -17.09 3.03
CA GLN A 29 -10.98 -17.23 1.57
C GLN A 29 -10.80 -15.93 0.78
N TYR A 30 -10.49 -14.82 1.45
CA TYR A 30 -10.37 -13.51 0.81
C TYR A 30 -8.93 -13.01 0.89
N PRO A 31 -8.50 -12.19 -0.08
CA PRO A 31 -7.20 -11.55 -0.03
C PRO A 31 -7.04 -10.69 1.21
N GLN A 32 -5.86 -10.77 1.81
CA GLN A 32 -5.51 -10.08 3.04
C GLN A 32 -4.18 -9.36 2.89
N LEU A 33 -4.09 -8.20 3.55
CA LEU A 33 -2.84 -7.49 3.76
C LEU A 33 -2.64 -7.17 5.25
N LYS A 34 -1.38 -7.15 5.68
CA LYS A 34 -0.96 -6.52 6.94
C LYS A 34 -0.69 -5.06 6.65
N LEU A 35 -1.26 -4.18 7.46
CA LEU A 35 -1.05 -2.73 7.40
C LEU A 35 -0.41 -2.29 8.72
N THR A 36 0.73 -1.61 8.61
CA THR A 36 1.38 -0.93 9.74
C THR A 36 1.30 0.57 9.49
N THR A 37 0.93 1.32 10.53
CA THR A 37 0.81 2.79 10.56
C THR A 37 1.56 3.33 11.78
N PRO A 38 1.75 4.65 11.94
CA PRO A 38 2.33 5.20 13.16
C PRO A 38 1.46 4.93 14.40
N SER A 39 0.16 4.69 14.21
CA SER A 39 -0.78 4.42 15.29
C SER A 39 -0.81 2.96 15.75
N GLY A 40 -0.33 2.03 14.91
CA GLY A 40 -0.33 0.59 15.18
C GLY A 40 -0.48 -0.24 13.91
N GLU A 41 -0.74 -1.54 14.12
CA GLU A 41 -0.82 -2.56 13.06
C GLU A 41 -2.19 -3.24 12.99
N GLY A 42 -2.57 -3.74 11.82
CA GLY A 42 -3.83 -4.44 11.61
C GLY A 42 -3.85 -5.31 10.34
N VAL A 43 -4.91 -6.12 10.19
CA VAL A 43 -5.18 -6.91 8.97
C VAL A 43 -6.39 -6.35 8.26
N LEU A 44 -6.25 -6.08 6.97
CA LEU A 44 -7.35 -5.64 6.12
C LEU A 44 -7.74 -6.78 5.16
N ALA A 45 -9.05 -6.92 4.95
CA ALA A 45 -9.63 -7.79 3.94
C ALA A 45 -9.92 -6.99 2.68
N MET A 46 -9.69 -7.57 1.50
CA MET A 46 -10.29 -7.01 0.29
C MET A 46 -11.79 -7.34 0.26
N VAL A 47 -12.62 -6.32 0.34
CA VAL A 47 -14.09 -6.48 0.32
C VAL A 47 -14.70 -6.23 -1.06
N ARG A 48 -13.93 -5.61 -1.95
CA ARG A 48 -14.35 -5.25 -3.30
C ARG A 48 -13.15 -4.89 -4.17
N GLU A 49 -13.27 -5.19 -5.46
CA GLU A 49 -12.40 -4.69 -6.51
C GLU A 49 -13.25 -4.11 -7.66
N ARG A 50 -12.77 -3.04 -8.30
CA ARG A 50 -13.40 -2.41 -9.47
C ARG A 50 -12.33 -1.95 -10.45
N GLY A 51 -12.08 -2.75 -11.49
CA GLY A 51 -10.97 -2.49 -12.40
C GLY A 51 -9.65 -2.58 -11.64
N ASP A 52 -8.84 -1.53 -11.69
CA ASP A 52 -7.56 -1.44 -10.97
C ASP A 52 -7.70 -0.95 -9.51
N LEU A 53 -8.92 -0.65 -9.04
CA LEU A 53 -9.16 -0.11 -7.70
C LEU A 53 -9.62 -1.20 -6.72
N GLN A 54 -8.83 -1.40 -5.67
CA GLN A 54 -9.08 -2.37 -4.60
C GLN A 54 -9.53 -1.67 -3.32
N TYR A 55 -10.53 -2.24 -2.64
CA TYR A 55 -11.09 -1.74 -1.40
C TYR A 55 -10.73 -2.68 -0.25
N TRP A 56 -9.85 -2.21 0.63
CA TRP A 56 -9.35 -2.95 1.78
C TRP A 56 -9.94 -2.38 3.06
N VAL A 57 -10.53 -3.23 3.89
CA VAL A 57 -11.25 -2.82 5.10
C VAL A 57 -10.79 -3.62 6.31
N ALA A 58 -10.50 -2.91 7.40
CA ALA A 58 -10.20 -3.50 8.70
C ALA A 58 -11.49 -3.67 9.52
N SER A 59 -11.48 -4.52 10.56
CA SER A 59 -12.66 -4.74 11.42
C SER A 59 -13.07 -3.48 12.20
N GLY A 60 -12.15 -2.55 12.44
CA GLY A 60 -12.41 -1.22 13.03
C GLY A 60 -12.98 -0.19 12.06
N LYS A 61 -13.42 -0.62 10.87
CA LYS A 61 -13.96 0.23 9.78
C LYS A 61 -12.94 1.18 9.15
N GLN A 62 -11.65 1.06 9.46
CA GLN A 62 -10.62 1.75 8.70
C GLN A 62 -10.59 1.22 7.26
N VAL A 63 -10.36 2.11 6.31
CA VAL A 63 -10.37 1.80 4.88
C VAL A 63 -9.06 2.24 4.24
N LEU A 64 -8.54 1.38 3.37
CA LEU A 64 -7.43 1.68 2.47
C LEU A 64 -7.86 1.33 1.04
N LEU A 65 -7.75 2.28 0.12
CA LEU A 65 -7.90 2.00 -1.30
C LEU A 65 -6.53 1.93 -1.95
N LEU A 66 -6.30 0.86 -2.70
CA LEU A 66 -5.09 0.66 -3.49
C LEU A 66 -5.42 0.66 -4.97
N ARG A 67 -4.50 1.19 -5.77
CA ARG A 67 -4.47 1.00 -7.23
C ARG A 67 -3.07 0.58 -7.64
N ASP A 68 -2.95 -0.63 -8.19
CA ASP A 68 -1.66 -1.19 -8.62
C ASP A 68 -0.57 -1.13 -7.52
N GLY A 69 -0.98 -1.31 -6.25
CA GLY A 69 -0.12 -1.22 -5.06
C GLY A 69 0.16 0.20 -4.54
N LEU A 70 -0.24 1.26 -5.24
CA LEU A 70 -0.21 2.64 -4.72
C LEU A 70 -1.43 2.91 -3.83
N ALA A 71 -1.23 3.46 -2.64
CA ALA A 71 -2.33 3.94 -1.82
C ALA A 71 -2.94 5.22 -2.43
N VAL A 72 -4.24 5.16 -2.72
CA VAL A 72 -4.97 6.26 -3.38
C VAL A 72 -6.00 6.94 -2.48
N ARG A 73 -6.37 6.30 -1.36
CA ARG A 73 -7.22 6.89 -0.33
C ARG A 73 -7.10 6.13 0.99
N THR A 74 -7.22 6.84 2.09
CA THR A 74 -7.38 6.27 3.44
C THR A 74 -8.61 6.86 4.13
N VAL A 75 -9.20 6.11 5.06
CA VAL A 75 -10.23 6.62 5.98
C VAL A 75 -9.98 6.03 7.36
N GLY A 76 -9.80 6.89 8.35
CA GLY A 76 -9.59 6.52 9.75
C GLY A 76 -8.21 5.93 10.05
N LEU A 77 -7.21 6.14 9.19
CA LEU A 77 -5.84 5.63 9.39
C LEU A 77 -4.87 6.70 9.93
N GLY A 78 -5.08 7.97 9.57
CA GLY A 78 -4.24 9.07 10.05
C GLY A 78 -4.83 9.79 11.26
N PHE A 79 -4.06 9.87 12.36
CA PHE A 79 -4.47 10.69 13.52
C PHE A 79 -4.59 12.17 13.14
N GLU A 80 -3.64 12.70 12.39
CA GLU A 80 -3.64 14.09 11.90
C GLU A 80 -4.28 14.27 10.52
N GLY A 81 -4.95 13.26 9.99
CA GLY A 81 -5.66 13.34 8.72
C GLY A 81 -5.27 12.24 7.73
N ASP A 82 -6.23 11.93 6.87
CA ASP A 82 -6.14 10.90 5.84
C ASP A 82 -5.79 11.49 4.46
N LEU A 83 -5.31 10.61 3.59
CA LEU A 83 -5.26 10.84 2.14
C LEU A 83 -6.68 10.70 1.61
N ASP A 84 -7.31 11.81 1.20
CA ASP A 84 -8.71 11.80 0.74
C ASP A 84 -8.84 11.37 -0.74
N GLY A 85 -7.78 11.59 -1.53
CA GLY A 85 -7.71 11.11 -2.91
C GLY A 85 -6.33 11.27 -3.53
N THR A 86 -6.04 10.42 -4.51
CA THR A 86 -4.88 10.51 -5.40
C THR A 86 -5.34 10.48 -6.85
N ARG A 87 -4.86 11.44 -7.64
CA ARG A 87 -5.08 11.53 -9.08
C ARG A 87 -3.72 11.50 -9.78
N ILE A 88 -3.57 10.65 -10.79
CA ILE A 88 -2.32 10.52 -11.55
C ILE A 88 -2.62 10.77 -13.03
N GLU A 89 -1.66 11.38 -13.73
CA GLU A 89 -1.77 11.59 -15.18
C GLU A 89 -1.85 10.26 -15.96
N ALA A 90 -2.21 10.37 -17.24
CA ALA A 90 -2.78 9.30 -18.07
C ALA A 90 -2.01 7.96 -18.11
N GLN A 91 -0.72 7.91 -17.76
CA GLN A 91 0.03 6.66 -17.65
C GLN A 91 0.68 6.53 -16.27
N SER A 92 -0.06 5.95 -15.32
CA SER A 92 0.47 5.62 -13.99
C SER A 92 1.71 4.71 -14.09
N PRO A 93 2.86 5.06 -13.47
CA PRO A 93 4.02 4.17 -13.38
C PRO A 93 3.70 2.84 -12.69
N PHE A 94 2.77 2.87 -11.73
CA PHE A 94 2.30 1.68 -11.02
C PHE A 94 1.54 0.73 -11.96
N LYS A 95 0.67 1.28 -12.82
CA LYS A 95 -0.07 0.51 -13.82
C LYS A 95 0.81 -0.06 -14.94
N GLN A 96 1.84 0.69 -15.34
CA GLN A 96 2.85 0.20 -16.29
C GLN A 96 3.67 -0.96 -15.70
N GLY A 97 3.72 -1.04 -14.37
CA GLY A 97 4.54 -1.97 -13.60
C GLY A 97 5.90 -1.36 -13.29
N LEU A 98 6.17 -1.15 -12.00
CA LEU A 98 7.41 -0.50 -11.54
C LEU A 98 8.68 -1.23 -12.02
N HIS A 99 8.61 -2.56 -12.18
CA HIS A 99 9.67 -3.40 -12.74
C HIS A 99 10.11 -3.06 -14.17
N ARG A 100 9.30 -2.29 -14.92
CA ARG A 100 9.57 -1.90 -16.32
C ARG A 100 10.08 -0.48 -16.48
N LEU A 101 10.01 0.36 -15.44
CA LEU A 101 10.38 1.77 -15.53
C LEU A 101 11.89 1.97 -15.64
N PRO A 102 12.42 2.79 -16.55
CA PRO A 102 13.85 3.08 -16.59
C PRO A 102 14.32 3.78 -15.30
N ASP A 103 15.61 3.67 -14.98
CA ASP A 103 16.17 4.40 -13.83
C ASP A 103 16.05 5.91 -14.02
N GLY A 104 15.68 6.61 -12.94
CA GLY A 104 15.45 8.05 -12.96
C GLY A 104 14.11 8.44 -13.58
N TYR A 105 13.22 7.49 -13.89
CA TYR A 105 11.85 7.78 -14.35
C TYR A 105 11.17 8.77 -13.40
N THR A 106 10.44 9.73 -13.96
CA THR A 106 9.73 10.74 -13.18
C THR A 106 8.24 10.69 -13.48
N SER A 107 7.44 11.02 -12.49
CA SER A 107 6.00 11.18 -12.65
C SER A 107 5.47 12.26 -11.74
N GLN A 108 4.28 12.74 -12.02
CA GLN A 108 3.55 13.64 -11.15
C GLN A 108 2.19 13.07 -10.80
N ARG A 109 1.78 13.27 -9.55
CA ARG A 109 0.41 13.00 -9.08
C ARG A 109 -0.10 14.17 -8.25
N TRP A 110 -1.41 14.20 -8.03
CA TRP A 110 -2.09 15.17 -7.19
C TRP A 110 -2.78 14.44 -6.06
N ILE A 111 -2.63 14.96 -4.85
CA ILE A 111 -3.29 14.43 -3.66
C ILE A 111 -4.24 15.46 -3.05
N ASP A 112 -5.30 14.96 -2.43
CA ASP A 112 -6.29 15.72 -1.69
C ASP A 112 -6.22 15.27 -0.22
N LEU A 113 -6.19 16.21 0.73
CA LEU A 113 -5.96 15.95 2.16
C LEU A 113 -7.14 16.42 3.03
N TYR A 114 -7.66 15.53 3.88
CA TYR A 114 -8.90 15.76 4.63
C TYR A 114 -8.79 16.81 5.75
N ARG A 115 -7.60 16.97 6.38
CA ARG A 115 -7.42 17.88 7.54
C ARG A 115 -6.79 19.23 7.21
N GLY A 116 -6.61 19.56 5.93
CA GLY A 116 -6.02 20.84 5.48
C GLY A 116 -6.85 21.66 4.49
N TYR A 117 -7.97 21.13 3.97
CA TYR A 117 -8.63 21.65 2.76
C TYR A 117 -7.69 21.77 1.54
N GLU A 118 -6.55 21.08 1.59
CA GLU A 118 -5.55 21.10 0.54
C GLU A 118 -5.98 20.09 -0.52
N VAL A 119 -6.52 20.63 -1.61
CA VAL A 119 -6.97 19.87 -2.78
C VAL A 119 -6.00 20.15 -3.91
N GLY A 120 -5.58 19.11 -4.61
CA GLY A 120 -4.68 19.22 -5.76
C GLY A 120 -3.25 19.56 -5.38
N VAL A 121 -2.75 19.06 -4.25
CA VAL A 121 -1.32 19.17 -3.92
C VAL A 121 -0.51 18.35 -4.91
N ALA A 122 0.33 19.01 -5.69
CA ALA A 122 1.24 18.34 -6.62
C ALA A 122 2.36 17.60 -5.87
N VAL A 123 2.53 16.33 -6.19
CA VAL A 123 3.61 15.47 -5.72
C VAL A 123 4.44 15.04 -6.92
N SER A 124 5.71 15.41 -6.91
CA SER A 124 6.68 14.97 -7.91
C SER A 124 7.39 13.72 -7.42
N SER A 125 7.55 12.73 -8.30
CA SER A 125 8.21 11.46 -8.00
C SER A 125 9.43 11.26 -8.89
N ARG A 126 10.49 10.68 -8.32
CA ARG A 126 11.64 10.12 -9.06
C ARG A 126 11.90 8.69 -8.61
N PHE A 127 11.88 7.76 -9.56
CA PHE A 127 12.07 6.33 -9.30
C PHE A 127 13.51 5.88 -9.57
N THR A 128 14.02 5.00 -8.73
CA THR A 128 15.34 4.38 -8.87
C THR A 128 15.24 2.89 -8.58
N ARG A 129 15.69 2.05 -9.51
CA ARG A 129 15.79 0.60 -9.26
C ARG A 129 16.97 0.32 -8.36
N LYS A 130 16.79 -0.69 -7.51
CA LYS A 130 17.83 -1.23 -6.64
C LYS A 130 18.11 -2.68 -7.03
N PRO A 131 19.21 -3.27 -6.53
CA PRO A 131 19.47 -4.69 -6.74
C PRO A 131 18.31 -5.57 -6.29
N MET A 132 18.23 -6.78 -6.83
CA MET A 132 17.31 -7.80 -6.33
C MET A 132 17.64 -8.16 -4.89
N GLU A 133 16.60 -8.42 -4.11
CA GLU A 133 16.72 -8.84 -2.71
C GLU A 133 15.70 -9.93 -2.38
N THR A 134 15.96 -10.67 -1.30
CA THR A 134 15.05 -11.71 -0.81
C THR A 134 14.14 -11.10 0.25
N LEU A 135 12.84 -11.03 -0.05
CA LEU A 135 11.80 -10.63 0.88
C LEU A 135 11.15 -11.87 1.51
N ARG A 136 11.13 -11.95 2.84
CA ARG A 136 10.41 -13.00 3.56
C ARG A 136 9.07 -12.48 4.05
N ILE A 137 7.99 -13.11 3.60
CA ILE A 137 6.63 -12.85 4.08
C ILE A 137 6.10 -14.15 4.67
N LEU A 138 5.81 -14.15 5.98
CA LEU A 138 5.46 -15.34 6.74
C LEU A 138 6.57 -16.42 6.61
N ASP A 139 6.22 -17.59 6.09
CA ASP A 139 7.07 -18.76 5.85
C ASP A 139 7.59 -18.85 4.41
N LYS A 140 7.36 -17.83 3.57
CA LYS A 140 7.73 -17.81 2.16
C LYS A 140 8.78 -16.76 1.87
N GLU A 141 9.73 -17.12 1.01
CA GLU A 141 10.74 -16.22 0.45
C GLU A 141 10.38 -15.85 -0.99
N TYR A 142 10.59 -14.58 -1.32
CA TYR A 142 10.32 -14.01 -2.64
C TYR A 142 11.59 -13.29 -3.12
N ALA A 143 12.06 -13.63 -4.32
CA ALA A 143 13.07 -12.82 -5.01
C ALA A 143 12.37 -11.60 -5.62
N VAL A 144 12.70 -10.40 -5.15
CA VAL A 144 11.99 -9.17 -5.51
C VAL A 144 12.95 -8.10 -6.03
N LEU A 145 12.45 -7.27 -6.94
CA LEU A 145 13.10 -6.03 -7.34
C LEU A 145 12.65 -4.92 -6.39
N ARG A 146 13.59 -4.28 -5.69
CA ARG A 146 13.29 -3.07 -4.92
C ARG A 146 13.32 -1.84 -5.83
N VAL A 147 12.26 -1.04 -5.76
CA VAL A 147 12.14 0.25 -6.43
C VAL A 147 11.94 1.32 -5.37
N ASP A 148 12.84 2.30 -5.35
CA ASP A 148 12.74 3.46 -4.46
C ASP A 148 12.09 4.62 -5.22
N GLU A 149 11.15 5.32 -4.59
CA GLU A 149 10.51 6.52 -5.11
C GLU A 149 10.80 7.68 -4.16
N GLN A 150 11.55 8.67 -4.63
CA GLN A 150 11.71 9.94 -3.94
C GLN A 150 10.51 10.82 -4.29
N ILE A 151 9.79 11.29 -3.28
CA ILE A 151 8.64 12.18 -3.44
C ILE A 151 8.90 13.56 -2.83
N GLU A 152 8.41 14.59 -3.52
CA GLU A 152 8.48 15.98 -3.06
C GLU A 152 7.14 16.68 -3.34
N ALA A 153 6.59 17.34 -2.33
CA ALA A 153 5.46 18.27 -2.45
C ALA A 153 5.75 19.52 -1.61
N PRO A 154 6.47 20.51 -2.18
CA PRO A 154 6.95 21.69 -1.46
C PRO A 154 5.85 22.51 -0.80
N ALA A 155 4.65 22.54 -1.40
CA ALA A 155 3.49 23.28 -0.90
C ALA A 155 3.09 22.89 0.54
N ILE A 156 3.39 21.64 0.93
CA ILE A 156 3.06 21.09 2.26
C ILE A 156 4.32 20.64 3.01
N GLY A 157 5.51 21.01 2.52
CA GLY A 157 6.79 20.61 3.12
C GLY A 157 7.05 19.09 3.11
N LEU A 158 6.32 18.31 2.29
CA LEU A 158 6.47 16.86 2.24
C LEU A 158 7.69 16.49 1.39
N ARG A 159 8.61 15.74 1.99
CA ARG A 159 9.73 15.10 1.31
C ARG A 159 9.99 13.74 1.94
N ALA A 160 9.98 12.69 1.14
CA ALA A 160 10.16 11.33 1.64
C ALA A 160 10.68 10.40 0.55
N THR A 161 11.18 9.24 1.00
CA THR A 161 11.43 8.09 0.12
C THR A 161 10.40 7.01 0.46
N ASN A 162 9.72 6.52 -0.58
CA ASN A 162 8.88 5.34 -0.55
C ASN A 162 9.67 4.15 -1.11
N HIS A 163 9.33 2.96 -0.65
CA HIS A 163 9.98 1.71 -1.05
C HIS A 163 8.93 0.73 -1.54
N TYR A 164 9.20 0.07 -2.67
CA TYR A 164 8.31 -0.93 -3.25
C TYR A 164 9.10 -2.20 -3.55
N TRP A 165 8.61 -3.33 -3.06
CA TRP A 165 9.18 -4.66 -3.32
C TRP A 165 8.30 -5.35 -4.35
N VAL A 166 8.84 -5.43 -5.55
CA VAL A 166 8.08 -5.74 -6.77
C VAL A 166 8.48 -7.13 -7.25
N ASP A 167 7.49 -7.97 -7.54
CA ASP A 167 7.70 -9.22 -8.27
C ASP A 167 8.27 -8.89 -9.66
N PRO A 168 9.47 -9.38 -10.01
CA PRO A 168 10.13 -9.01 -11.26
C PRO A 168 9.44 -9.57 -12.52
N ASP A 169 8.63 -10.61 -12.38
CA ASP A 169 8.02 -11.33 -13.50
C ASP A 169 6.70 -10.67 -13.93
N ASN A 170 5.88 -10.25 -12.95
CA ASN A 170 4.53 -9.73 -13.21
C ASN A 170 4.33 -8.28 -12.75
N GLY A 171 5.24 -7.72 -11.94
CA GLY A 171 5.13 -6.35 -11.45
C GLY A 171 4.25 -6.15 -10.22
N PHE A 172 3.74 -7.22 -9.62
CA PHE A 172 2.93 -7.16 -8.41
C PHE A 172 3.76 -6.64 -7.23
N ILE A 173 3.20 -5.72 -6.46
CA ILE A 173 3.87 -5.14 -5.29
C ILE A 173 3.53 -5.99 -4.05
N LEU A 174 4.48 -6.82 -3.64
CA LEU A 174 4.36 -7.74 -2.48
C LEU A 174 4.42 -6.98 -1.15
N GLN A 175 5.26 -5.96 -1.09
CA GLN A 175 5.37 -5.05 0.06
C GLN A 175 5.58 -3.63 -0.43
N SER A 176 5.11 -2.65 0.33
CA SER A 176 5.46 -1.24 0.13
C SER A 176 5.54 -0.48 1.45
N GLU A 177 6.35 0.57 1.45
CA GLU A 177 6.41 1.60 2.49
C GLU A 177 6.16 2.95 1.83
N GLN A 178 5.07 3.61 2.19
CA GLN A 178 4.57 4.80 1.50
C GLN A 178 4.29 5.93 2.49
N GLN A 179 4.86 7.10 2.26
CA GLN A 179 4.48 8.34 2.92
C GLN A 179 3.28 8.94 2.18
N LEU A 180 2.10 8.89 2.82
CA LEU A 180 0.83 9.31 2.22
C LEU A 180 0.50 10.77 2.49
N THR A 181 0.82 11.23 3.71
CA THR A 181 0.66 12.63 4.15
C THR A 181 1.92 13.07 4.89
N GLY A 182 1.97 14.30 5.42
CA GLY A 182 3.10 14.76 6.25
C GLY A 182 3.38 13.87 7.48
N GLN A 183 2.36 13.16 8.01
CA GLN A 183 2.51 12.32 9.20
C GLN A 183 2.12 10.85 9.01
N LEU A 184 1.33 10.53 7.98
CA LEU A 184 0.88 9.16 7.73
C LEU A 184 1.86 8.42 6.82
N ARG A 185 2.72 7.59 7.42
CA ARG A 185 3.49 6.56 6.73
C ARG A 185 2.81 5.21 6.90
N VAL A 186 2.61 4.49 5.81
CA VAL A 186 2.07 3.12 5.85
C VAL A 186 3.09 2.12 5.37
N LYS A 187 3.13 0.95 5.99
CA LYS A 187 3.74 -0.25 5.43
C LYS A 187 2.64 -1.26 5.12
N ILE A 188 2.62 -1.74 3.89
CA ILE A 188 1.61 -2.68 3.39
C ILE A 188 2.35 -3.96 2.99
N VAL A 189 1.91 -5.10 3.50
CA VAL A 189 2.45 -6.42 3.16
C VAL A 189 1.29 -7.31 2.69
N GLN A 190 1.38 -7.83 1.48
CA GLN A 190 0.40 -8.78 0.94
C GLN A 190 0.59 -10.14 1.63
N LEU A 191 -0.39 -10.57 2.42
CA LEU A 191 -0.31 -11.81 3.21
C LEU A 191 -0.72 -13.03 2.39
N THR A 192 -1.73 -12.85 1.55
CA THR A 192 -2.09 -13.78 0.50
C THR A 192 -1.46 -13.26 -0.77
N SER A 193 -0.42 -13.92 -1.28
CA SER A 193 -0.07 -13.72 -2.68
C SER A 193 -1.28 -14.20 -3.47
N GLU A 194 -2.06 -13.31 -4.09
CA GLU A 194 -2.93 -13.73 -5.17
C GLU A 194 -2.03 -14.25 -6.29
N ARG A 195 -1.62 -15.51 -6.17
CA ARG A 195 -1.33 -16.39 -7.30
C ARG A 195 -2.64 -17.06 -7.74
N GLY A 196 -3.75 -16.34 -7.58
CA GLY A 196 -5.04 -16.71 -8.12
C GLY A 196 -5.02 -16.37 -9.59
N ALA A 197 -4.65 -17.36 -10.41
CA ALA A 197 -5.01 -17.36 -11.80
C ALA A 197 -6.49 -16.97 -11.91
N VAL A 198 -6.76 -15.85 -12.57
CA VAL A 198 -8.04 -15.68 -13.26
C VAL A 198 -8.09 -16.83 -14.25
N ARG A 199 -8.81 -17.88 -13.89
CA ARG A 199 -9.29 -18.89 -14.82
C ARG A 199 -10.56 -18.37 -15.48
#